data_AF-A0A6G0QLJ0-F1
#
_entry.id   AF-A0A6G0QLJ0-F1
#
_cell.length_a   1.000
_cell.length_b   1.000
_cell.length_c   1.000
_cell.angle_alpha   90.00
_cell.angle_beta   90.00
_cell.angle_gamma   90.00
#
_symmetry.space_group_name_H-M   'P 1'
#
loop_
_entity.id
_entity.type
_entity.pdbx_description
1 polymer ?
#
loop_
_entity_poly.entity_id
_entity_poly.type
_entity_poly.pdbx_seq_one_letter_code
_entity_poly.pdbx_strand_id
1 'polypeptide(L)'
;MASQSATDSISSSGNDSAATQTTTTSNAGDSCTWYAGGNCSQPRTGYDCLNDLLTTDECAIDPNGACVSMSVYEEYLADREYYEPLYRYFPASNHTYCSANDSVCSTCIAEWTTNYETTGSVGTKTYRTGSDGCVCVAAAEVPDWQQTVIANQCDGSNASADTSREFSSGTRICIILALCVGGFMIFCVFAVRRCIRLASPRASGSESVHRALSAREAHRD
;
A
#
# COMPACT_ATOMS: atom_id res chain seq x y z
N MET A 1 35.81 55.93 -30.25
CA MET A 1 36.65 55.03 -29.45
C MET A 1 35.92 53.69 -29.39
N ALA A 2 36.57 52.63 -29.88
CA ALA A 2 36.03 51.28 -30.02
C ALA A 2 36.59 50.37 -28.92
N SER A 3 35.82 49.34 -28.55
CA SER A 3 36.20 47.99 -28.04
C SER A 3 34.89 47.31 -27.60
N GLN A 4 34.27 46.38 -28.35
CA GLN A 4 34.59 44.95 -28.56
C GLN A 4 34.69 44.11 -27.27
N SER A 5 33.79 43.13 -27.14
CA SER A 5 34.10 41.72 -26.81
C SER A 5 32.94 40.78 -27.20
N ALA A 6 33.33 39.67 -27.82
CA ALA A 6 32.58 38.58 -28.47
C ALA A 6 31.89 37.63 -27.46
N THR A 7 30.66 37.15 -27.72
CA THR A 7 30.27 35.88 -28.38
C THR A 7 30.61 34.61 -27.59
N ASP A 8 29.57 33.88 -27.17
CA ASP A 8 29.54 32.40 -27.20
C ASP A 8 28.08 31.93 -27.23
N SER A 9 27.52 31.89 -28.44
CA SER A 9 26.28 31.18 -28.73
C SER A 9 26.66 29.83 -29.33
N ILE A 10 26.74 28.81 -28.48
CA ILE A 10 26.97 27.43 -28.90
C ILE A 10 25.67 26.91 -29.51
N SER A 11 25.71 26.75 -30.83
CA SER A 11 24.75 25.97 -31.61
C SER A 11 25.30 24.55 -31.68
N SER A 12 24.52 23.55 -31.27
CA SER A 12 24.81 22.15 -31.61
C SER A 12 23.58 21.52 -32.26
N SER A 13 23.66 21.39 -33.58
CA SER A 13 22.82 20.50 -34.38
C SER A 13 23.43 19.09 -34.36
N GLY A 14 22.61 18.06 -34.10
CA GLY A 14 23.02 16.65 -34.14
C GLY A 14 21.87 15.67 -33.91
N ASN A 15 21.26 15.24 -35.02
CA ASN A 15 20.41 14.08 -35.33
C ASN A 15 19.77 13.20 -34.23
N ASP A 16 18.43 13.15 -34.30
CA ASP A 16 17.52 11.98 -34.26
C ASP A 16 17.90 10.76 -33.43
N SER A 17 17.45 10.77 -32.19
CA SER A 17 16.48 9.79 -31.70
C SER A 17 15.49 10.56 -30.84
N ALA A 18 14.19 10.33 -30.99
CA ALA A 18 13.14 10.99 -30.20
C ALA A 18 13.25 10.59 -28.73
N ALA A 19 14.24 11.15 -28.02
CA ALA A 19 14.32 11.16 -26.58
C ALA A 19 13.46 12.33 -26.13
N THR A 20 12.27 12.00 -25.63
CA THR A 20 11.43 12.92 -24.86
C THR A 20 12.31 13.65 -23.84
N GLN A 21 12.48 14.95 -24.04
CA GLN A 21 13.38 15.77 -23.23
C GLN A 21 12.85 15.86 -21.80
N THR A 22 13.53 15.20 -20.87
CA THR A 22 13.41 15.49 -19.45
C THR A 22 14.01 16.87 -19.20
N THR A 23 13.24 17.76 -18.58
CA THR A 23 13.70 19.13 -18.28
C THR A 23 14.16 19.18 -16.83
N THR A 24 15.32 19.78 -16.57
CA THR A 24 15.75 20.04 -15.19
C THR A 24 15.10 21.34 -14.73
N THR A 25 13.93 21.22 -14.10
CA THR A 25 13.10 22.34 -13.63
C THR A 25 12.69 22.08 -12.19
N SER A 26 13.61 22.31 -11.26
CA SER A 26 13.33 22.17 -9.82
C SER A 26 13.63 23.45 -9.06
N ASN A 27 12.69 23.88 -8.22
CA ASN A 27 12.89 24.97 -7.30
C ASN A 27 13.79 24.52 -6.14
N ALA A 28 14.56 25.44 -5.56
CA ALA A 28 15.33 25.14 -4.35
C ALA A 28 14.38 24.72 -3.21
N GLY A 29 14.47 23.47 -2.76
CA GLY A 29 13.61 22.91 -1.71
C GLY A 29 12.58 21.89 -2.18
N ASP A 30 12.50 21.61 -3.49
CA ASP A 30 11.75 20.45 -3.99
C ASP A 30 12.41 19.15 -3.51
N SER A 31 11.59 18.15 -3.22
CA SER A 31 12.00 16.76 -2.97
C SER A 31 11.31 15.86 -3.98
N CYS A 32 11.70 14.59 -4.08
CA CYS A 32 11.01 13.68 -4.98
C CYS A 32 9.51 13.62 -4.66
N THR A 33 9.13 13.55 -3.39
CA THR A 33 7.72 13.42 -3.01
C THR A 33 6.95 14.74 -3.02
N TRP A 34 7.58 15.86 -2.66
CA TRP A 34 6.88 17.13 -2.40
C TRP A 34 7.48 18.28 -3.18
N TYR A 35 6.62 19.18 -3.68
CA TYR A 35 7.07 20.50 -4.11
C TYR A 35 7.57 21.32 -2.90
N ALA A 36 8.38 22.35 -3.17
CA ALA A 36 8.98 23.22 -2.16
C ALA A 36 7.91 23.81 -1.22
N GLY A 37 8.07 23.57 0.08
CA GLY A 37 7.12 24.01 1.11
C GLY A 37 5.80 23.21 1.17
N GLY A 38 5.62 22.22 0.31
CA GLY A 38 4.40 21.40 0.17
C GLY A 38 4.41 20.08 0.94
N ASN A 39 5.30 19.92 1.94
CA ASN A 39 5.39 18.68 2.72
C ASN A 39 4.02 18.28 3.28
N CYS A 40 3.57 17.05 3.01
CA CYS A 40 2.27 16.51 3.46
C CYS A 40 1.03 17.29 3.00
N SER A 41 1.14 18.09 1.94
CA SER A 41 0.02 18.86 1.40
C SER A 41 -0.02 18.90 -0.12
N GLN A 42 1.15 18.91 -0.76
CA GLN A 42 1.27 19.05 -2.21
C GLN A 42 2.30 18.05 -2.76
N PRO A 43 1.90 16.78 -2.96
CA PRO A 43 2.79 15.79 -3.54
C PRO A 43 3.04 16.09 -5.02
N ARG A 44 4.22 15.71 -5.51
CA ARG A 44 4.56 15.83 -6.94
C ARG A 44 3.70 14.86 -7.76
N THR A 45 3.25 15.34 -8.93
CA THR A 45 2.49 14.52 -9.87
C THR A 45 3.37 13.45 -10.50
N GLY A 46 2.77 12.39 -11.05
CA GLY A 46 3.52 11.40 -11.84
C GLY A 46 4.22 12.03 -13.04
N TYR A 47 3.60 13.04 -13.65
CA TYR A 47 4.19 13.78 -14.77
C TYR A 47 5.50 14.46 -14.38
N ASP A 48 5.45 15.29 -13.35
CA ASP A 48 6.61 16.04 -12.88
C ASP A 48 7.66 15.10 -12.30
N CYS A 49 7.24 13.97 -11.69
CA CYS A 49 8.17 12.99 -11.13
C CYS A 49 9.16 12.42 -12.15
N LEU A 50 8.68 12.10 -13.36
CA LEU A 50 9.53 11.50 -14.40
C LEU A 50 10.07 12.51 -15.41
N ASN A 51 9.38 13.63 -15.61
CA ASN A 51 9.72 14.60 -16.66
C ASN A 51 10.45 15.85 -16.13
N ASP A 52 10.28 16.19 -14.84
CA ASP A 52 10.96 17.33 -14.19
C ASP A 52 11.99 16.83 -13.18
N LEU A 53 13.25 16.71 -13.62
CA LEU A 53 14.33 16.24 -12.76
C LEU A 53 14.72 17.28 -11.71
N LEU A 54 15.04 16.81 -10.51
CA LEU A 54 15.64 17.64 -9.47
C LEU A 54 17.12 17.80 -9.75
N THR A 55 17.68 18.98 -9.44
CA THR A 55 19.12 19.24 -9.64
C THR A 55 20.04 18.29 -8.87
N THR A 56 19.54 17.70 -7.79
CA THR A 56 20.33 16.85 -6.87
C THR A 56 19.86 15.41 -6.81
N ASP A 57 18.73 15.06 -7.45
CA ASP A 57 18.12 13.75 -7.30
C ASP A 57 17.35 13.35 -8.56
N GLU A 58 17.43 12.06 -8.90
CA GLU A 58 16.46 11.41 -9.77
C GLU A 58 15.37 10.79 -8.91
N CYS A 59 14.17 10.61 -9.46
CA CYS A 59 13.03 10.11 -8.71
C CYS A 59 12.38 8.91 -9.40
N ALA A 60 11.56 8.17 -8.67
CA ALA A 60 10.77 7.07 -9.21
C ALA A 60 9.32 7.17 -8.75
N ILE A 61 8.38 6.73 -9.57
CA ILE A 61 7.00 6.51 -9.14
C ILE A 61 6.91 5.16 -8.45
N ASP A 62 6.37 5.14 -7.23
CA ASP A 62 6.09 3.94 -6.47
C ASP A 62 4.74 3.30 -6.89
N PRO A 63 4.44 2.07 -6.44
CA PRO A 63 3.18 1.39 -6.76
C PRO A 63 1.92 2.12 -6.25
N ASN A 64 2.06 3.02 -5.28
CA ASN A 64 0.97 3.82 -4.71
C ASN A 64 0.79 5.16 -5.44
N GLY A 65 1.57 5.43 -6.49
CA GLY A 65 1.50 6.67 -7.27
C GLY A 65 2.28 7.83 -6.66
N ALA A 66 3.02 7.62 -5.57
CA ALA A 66 3.88 8.62 -4.98
C ALA A 66 5.19 8.72 -5.75
N CYS A 67 5.69 9.95 -5.94
CA CYS A 67 7.06 10.14 -6.37
C CYS A 67 8.00 9.97 -5.17
N VAL A 68 8.99 9.08 -5.27
CA VAL A 68 9.92 8.72 -4.19
C VAL A 68 11.37 8.86 -4.63
N SER A 69 12.28 8.98 -3.66
CA SER A 69 13.72 9.03 -3.90
C SER A 69 14.26 7.70 -4.43
N MET A 70 15.39 7.76 -5.15
CA MET A 70 16.06 6.56 -5.65
C MET A 70 16.47 5.58 -4.55
N SER A 71 16.75 6.05 -3.32
CA SER A 71 17.03 5.17 -2.18
C SER A 71 15.87 4.20 -1.87
N VAL A 72 14.62 4.65 -1.98
CA VAL A 72 13.43 3.80 -1.77
C VAL A 72 13.30 2.79 -2.92
N TYR A 73 13.61 3.24 -4.14
CA TYR A 73 13.63 2.37 -5.31
C TYR A 73 14.72 1.29 -5.23
N GLU A 74 15.92 1.63 -4.75
CA GLU A 74 17.02 0.69 -4.54
C GLU A 74 16.69 -0.37 -3.48
N GLU A 75 15.97 0.00 -2.41
CA GLU A 75 15.45 -0.95 -1.43
C GLU A 75 14.48 -1.94 -2.08
N TYR A 76 13.54 -1.46 -2.90
CA TYR A 76 12.64 -2.33 -3.67
C TYR A 76 13.41 -3.27 -4.61
N LEU A 77 14.48 -2.79 -5.26
CA LEU A 77 15.28 -3.61 -6.17
C LEU A 77 15.94 -4.81 -5.47
N ALA A 78 16.29 -4.67 -4.19
CA ALA A 78 16.87 -5.76 -3.40
C ALA A 78 15.89 -6.94 -3.23
N ASP A 79 14.59 -6.65 -3.13
CA ASP A 79 13.54 -7.64 -2.88
C ASP A 79 12.60 -7.85 -4.09
N ARG A 80 12.99 -7.39 -5.28
CA ARG A 80 12.12 -7.34 -6.49
C ARG A 80 11.45 -8.67 -6.81
N GLU A 81 12.16 -9.79 -6.64
CA GLU A 81 11.64 -11.14 -6.93
C GLU A 81 10.40 -11.50 -6.07
N TYR A 82 10.27 -10.91 -4.89
CA TYR A 82 9.13 -11.12 -4.01
C TYR A 82 7.89 -10.29 -4.42
N TYR A 83 8.12 -9.11 -5.00
CA TYR A 83 7.08 -8.12 -5.23
C TYR A 83 6.56 -8.07 -6.69
N GLU A 84 7.34 -8.55 -7.66
CA GLU A 84 6.88 -8.67 -9.04
C GLU A 84 5.97 -9.91 -9.23
N PRO A 85 4.92 -9.82 -10.08
CA PRO A 85 4.60 -8.72 -11.00
C PRO A 85 3.63 -7.67 -10.41
N LEU A 86 3.30 -7.74 -9.12
CA LEU A 86 2.21 -6.97 -8.50
C LEU A 86 2.59 -5.51 -8.23
N TYR A 87 3.82 -5.27 -7.81
CA TYR A 87 4.33 -3.95 -7.48
C TYR A 87 5.44 -3.57 -8.45
N ARG A 88 5.24 -2.49 -9.18
CA ARG A 88 6.18 -1.99 -10.18
C ARG A 88 6.49 -0.53 -9.93
N TYR A 89 7.78 -0.22 -9.90
CA TYR A 89 8.31 1.13 -9.83
C TYR A 89 8.69 1.63 -11.22
N PHE A 90 8.63 2.94 -11.42
CA PHE A 90 9.04 3.59 -12.67
C PHE A 90 10.09 4.67 -12.36
N PRO A 91 11.40 4.39 -12.47
CA PRO A 91 12.44 5.39 -12.31
C PRO A 91 12.51 6.34 -13.52
N ALA A 92 12.74 7.64 -13.25
CA ALA A 92 12.91 8.68 -14.27
C ALA A 92 14.11 8.42 -15.21
N SER A 93 15.11 7.65 -14.76
CA SER A 93 16.29 7.30 -15.55
C SER A 93 15.98 6.43 -16.79
N ASN A 94 14.87 5.70 -16.78
CA ASN A 94 14.49 4.79 -17.88
C ASN A 94 13.06 5.01 -18.39
N HIS A 95 12.29 5.88 -17.73
CA HIS A 95 10.89 6.12 -18.06
C HIS A 95 10.58 7.61 -18.09
N THR A 96 9.71 8.00 -19.02
CA THR A 96 9.09 9.33 -19.07
C THR A 96 7.60 9.17 -18.83
N TYR A 97 6.96 10.20 -18.28
CA TYR A 97 5.52 10.17 -18.08
C TYR A 97 4.80 10.70 -19.31
N CYS A 98 3.69 10.07 -19.68
CA CYS A 98 2.94 10.49 -20.86
C CYS A 98 2.32 11.88 -20.68
N SER A 99 2.30 12.66 -21.76
CA SER A 99 1.50 13.90 -21.81
C SER A 99 0.02 13.58 -21.63
N ALA A 100 -0.73 14.52 -21.05
CA ALA A 100 -2.18 14.44 -20.93
C ALA A 100 -2.91 14.23 -22.28
N ASN A 101 -2.25 14.57 -23.40
CA ASN A 101 -2.79 14.41 -24.75
C ASN A 101 -2.49 13.03 -25.38
N ASP A 102 -1.76 12.14 -24.72
CA ASP A 102 -1.54 10.79 -25.24
C ASP A 102 -2.87 10.01 -25.25
N SER A 103 -3.27 9.56 -26.44
CA SER A 103 -4.58 8.92 -26.65
C SER A 103 -4.73 7.58 -25.90
N VAL A 104 -3.63 6.86 -25.69
CA VAL A 104 -3.63 5.57 -24.98
C VAL A 104 -3.82 5.83 -23.48
N CYS A 105 -3.02 6.74 -22.91
CA CYS A 105 -3.11 7.07 -21.50
C CYS A 105 -4.43 7.76 -21.13
N SER A 106 -4.91 8.72 -21.92
CA SER A 106 -6.22 9.37 -21.66
C SER A 106 -7.38 8.37 -21.64
N THR A 107 -7.39 7.40 -22.56
CA THR A 107 -8.39 6.32 -22.56
C THR A 107 -8.30 5.47 -21.30
N CYS A 108 -7.10 5.09 -20.89
CA CYS A 108 -6.89 4.23 -19.72
C CYS A 108 -7.15 4.94 -18.40
N ILE A 109 -6.84 6.23 -18.30
CA ILE A 109 -7.17 7.07 -17.15
C ILE A 109 -8.68 7.14 -16.99
N ALA A 110 -9.44 7.34 -18.07
CA ALA A 110 -10.90 7.31 -18.02
C ALA A 110 -11.45 5.95 -17.54
N GLU A 111 -10.87 4.84 -18.02
CA GLU A 111 -11.21 3.49 -17.55
C GLU A 111 -10.91 3.30 -16.05
N TRP A 112 -9.71 3.69 -15.60
CA TRP A 112 -9.28 3.57 -14.21
C TRP A 112 -10.14 4.40 -13.27
N THR A 113 -10.41 5.65 -13.62
CA THR A 113 -11.27 6.53 -12.83
C THR A 113 -12.69 5.97 -12.73
N THR A 114 -13.27 5.52 -13.84
CA THR A 114 -14.62 4.92 -13.85
C THR A 114 -14.66 3.66 -12.97
N ASN A 115 -13.66 2.78 -13.08
CA ASN A 115 -13.57 1.57 -12.28
C ASN A 115 -13.37 1.90 -10.79
N TYR A 116 -12.55 2.90 -10.48
CA TYR A 116 -12.29 3.35 -9.12
C TYR A 116 -13.55 3.92 -8.47
N GLU A 117 -14.28 4.78 -9.16
CA GLU A 117 -15.55 5.33 -8.67
C GLU A 117 -16.63 4.25 -8.46
N THR A 118 -16.63 3.21 -9.29
CA THR A 118 -17.66 2.15 -9.22
C THR A 118 -17.31 1.04 -8.22
N THR A 119 -16.03 0.70 -8.07
CA THR A 119 -15.57 -0.50 -7.35
C THR A 119 -14.56 -0.24 -6.24
N GLY A 120 -14.00 0.98 -6.17
CA GLY A 120 -12.88 1.32 -5.31
C GLY A 120 -11.53 0.77 -5.79
N SER A 121 -11.43 0.30 -7.04
CA SER A 121 -10.22 -0.29 -7.60
C SER A 121 -9.99 0.13 -9.06
N VAL A 122 -8.72 0.29 -9.45
CA VAL A 122 -8.30 0.55 -10.84
C VAL A 122 -8.34 -0.71 -11.74
N GLY A 123 -8.60 -1.88 -11.16
CA GLY A 123 -8.60 -3.16 -11.86
C GLY A 123 -7.20 -3.79 -11.94
N THR A 124 -7.02 -4.72 -12.89
CA THR A 124 -5.79 -5.55 -12.98
C THR A 124 -4.64 -4.89 -13.74
N LYS A 125 -4.91 -3.87 -14.55
CA LYS A 125 -3.91 -3.12 -15.30
C LYS A 125 -3.60 -1.84 -14.54
N THR A 126 -2.50 -1.81 -13.80
CA THR A 126 -2.11 -0.68 -12.93
C THR A 126 -1.27 0.37 -13.65
N TYR A 127 -0.81 0.08 -14.86
CA TYR A 127 -0.08 1.03 -15.71
C TYR A 127 -0.31 0.71 -17.19
N ARG A 128 0.02 1.68 -18.04
CA ARG A 128 0.02 1.53 -19.50
C ARG A 128 1.24 2.23 -20.08
N THR A 129 1.70 1.72 -21.22
CA THR A 129 2.70 2.38 -22.05
C THR A 129 1.97 3.13 -23.15
N GLY A 130 2.23 4.43 -23.27
CA GLY A 130 1.66 5.32 -24.29
C GLY A 130 2.31 5.14 -25.66
N SER A 131 1.94 6.01 -26.59
CA SER A 131 2.30 5.88 -28.01
C SER A 131 3.80 6.02 -28.27
N ASP A 132 4.47 6.87 -27.48
CA ASP A 132 5.90 7.18 -27.61
C ASP A 132 6.78 6.40 -26.61
N GLY A 133 6.25 5.34 -25.98
CA GLY A 133 6.98 4.57 -24.97
C GLY A 133 6.99 5.20 -23.56
N CYS A 134 6.34 6.34 -23.39
CA CYS A 134 6.07 6.94 -22.08
C CYS A 134 5.13 6.05 -21.23
N VAL A 135 5.02 6.32 -19.94
CA VAL A 135 4.16 5.57 -19.01
C VAL A 135 3.10 6.46 -18.36
N CYS A 136 1.95 5.88 -18.05
CA CYS A 136 0.97 6.42 -17.12
C CYS A 136 0.60 5.35 -16.09
N VAL A 137 0.42 5.78 -14.84
CA VAL A 137 0.27 4.88 -13.69
C VAL A 137 -1.08 5.16 -13.04
N ALA A 138 -1.92 4.13 -12.91
CA ALA A 138 -3.28 4.29 -12.42
C ALA A 138 -3.35 4.92 -11.03
N ALA A 139 -2.45 4.51 -10.13
CA ALA A 139 -2.38 5.03 -8.77
C ALA A 139 -2.02 6.52 -8.69
N ALA A 140 -1.39 7.09 -9.73
CA ALA A 140 -1.08 8.51 -9.83
C ALA A 140 -2.18 9.35 -10.52
N GLU A 141 -3.24 8.70 -11.03
CA GLU A 141 -4.25 9.32 -11.90
C GLU A 141 -5.68 9.25 -11.33
N VAL A 142 -5.94 8.31 -10.41
CA VAL A 142 -7.26 8.19 -9.77
C VAL A 142 -7.60 9.40 -8.89
N PRO A 143 -8.88 9.78 -8.73
CA PRO A 143 -9.27 11.01 -8.04
C PRO A 143 -8.65 11.23 -6.65
N ASP A 144 -8.50 10.16 -5.86
CA ASP A 144 -7.98 10.22 -4.48
C ASP A 144 -6.46 9.96 -4.39
N TRP A 145 -5.73 10.03 -5.51
CA TRP A 145 -4.29 9.75 -5.56
C TRP A 145 -3.53 10.63 -4.56
N GLN A 146 -3.82 11.93 -4.52
CA GLN A 146 -3.14 12.89 -3.66
C GLN A 146 -3.35 12.54 -2.18
N GLN A 147 -4.58 12.19 -1.79
CA GLN A 147 -4.89 11.83 -0.42
C GLN A 147 -4.22 10.50 -0.03
N THR A 148 -4.12 9.56 -0.98
CA THR A 148 -3.42 8.29 -0.79
C THR A 148 -1.92 8.51 -0.56
N VAL A 149 -1.28 9.37 -1.36
CA VAL A 149 0.14 9.72 -1.18
C VAL A 149 0.36 10.40 0.18
N ILE A 150 -0.51 11.34 0.56
CA ILE A 150 -0.42 12.01 1.86
C ILE A 150 -0.60 11.02 3.01
N ALA A 151 -1.59 10.14 2.95
CA ALA A 151 -1.81 9.12 3.98
C ALA A 151 -0.57 8.22 4.14
N ASN A 152 -0.03 7.70 3.03
CA ASN A 152 1.11 6.78 3.09
C ASN A 152 2.40 7.42 3.60
N GLN A 153 2.63 8.69 3.24
CA GLN A 153 3.89 9.37 3.54
C GLN A 153 3.87 10.18 4.84
N CYS A 154 2.68 10.50 5.37
CA CYS A 154 2.51 11.45 6.47
C CYS A 154 1.74 10.92 7.69
N ASP A 155 1.20 9.70 7.67
CA ASP A 155 0.43 9.13 8.79
C ASP A 155 1.29 8.75 10.02
N GLY A 156 2.45 9.39 10.18
CA GLY A 156 3.26 9.39 11.40
C GLY A 156 2.99 10.57 12.34
N SER A 157 2.00 11.43 12.09
CA SER A 157 1.87 12.70 12.84
C SER A 157 0.46 13.15 13.27
N ASN A 158 -0.64 12.47 12.94
CA ASN A 158 -1.98 12.89 13.40
C ASN A 158 -2.78 11.74 14.01
N ALA A 159 -2.65 11.57 15.33
CA ALA A 159 -3.66 10.88 16.12
C ALA A 159 -4.97 11.67 16.07
N SER A 160 -5.90 11.29 15.19
CA SER A 160 -7.34 11.56 15.30
C SER A 160 -8.11 10.58 14.40
N ALA A 161 -9.05 9.86 15.04
CA ALA A 161 -9.95 8.83 14.53
C ALA A 161 -10.63 9.17 13.18
N ASP A 162 -11.03 8.27 12.28
CA ASP A 162 -11.61 6.93 12.49
C ASP A 162 -11.57 6.09 11.19
N THR A 163 -11.46 4.77 11.37
CA THR A 163 -11.86 3.65 10.48
C THR A 163 -11.61 3.71 8.95
N SER A 164 -10.58 3.02 8.46
CA SER A 164 -10.73 1.64 7.92
C SER A 164 -9.42 1.04 7.35
N ARG A 165 -8.89 0.05 8.08
CA ARG A 165 -8.24 -1.19 7.61
C ARG A 165 -7.03 -1.11 6.66
N GLU A 166 -5.88 -0.70 7.21
CA GLU A 166 -4.56 -1.10 6.71
C GLU A 166 -3.82 -1.84 7.84
N PHE A 167 -3.47 -3.11 7.63
CA PHE A 167 -2.90 -3.98 8.68
C PHE A 167 -1.43 -3.68 8.92
N SER A 168 -1.16 -2.71 9.80
CA SER A 168 0.16 -2.50 10.41
C SER A 168 0.70 -3.80 11.01
N SER A 169 2.00 -4.04 10.83
CA SER A 169 2.72 -5.26 11.23
C SER A 169 2.51 -5.62 12.72
N GLY A 170 2.35 -4.62 13.59
CA GLY A 170 2.04 -4.82 15.01
C GLY A 170 0.64 -5.41 15.28
N THR A 171 -0.36 -5.04 14.48
CA THR A 171 -1.75 -5.51 14.64
C THR A 171 -1.92 -6.97 14.19
N ARG A 172 -1.11 -7.44 13.22
CA ARG A 172 -1.10 -8.84 12.76
C ARG A 172 -0.71 -9.79 13.90
N ILE A 173 0.25 -9.41 14.73
CA ILE A 173 0.69 -10.19 15.90
C ILE A 173 -0.45 -10.28 16.93
N CYS A 174 -1.14 -9.17 17.21
CA CYS A 174 -2.27 -9.15 18.15
C CYS A 174 -3.44 -10.02 17.70
N ILE A 175 -3.76 -10.03 16.40
CA ILE A 175 -4.84 -10.87 15.85
C ILE A 175 -4.49 -12.36 15.95
N ILE A 176 -3.24 -12.74 15.64
CA ILE A 176 -2.78 -14.13 15.77
C ILE A 176 -2.88 -14.58 17.24
N LEU A 177 -2.43 -13.75 18.18
CA LEU A 177 -2.53 -14.06 19.61
C LEU A 177 -4.00 -14.19 20.07
N ALA A 178 -4.88 -13.30 19.61
CA ALA A 178 -6.30 -13.35 19.93
C ALA A 178 -6.97 -14.62 19.37
N LEU A 179 -6.62 -15.04 18.16
CA LEU A 179 -7.12 -16.28 17.55
C LEU A 179 -6.59 -17.54 18.26
N CYS A 180 -5.31 -17.55 18.64
CA CYS A 180 -4.72 -18.65 19.41
C CYS A 180 -5.38 -18.79 20.79
N VAL A 181 -5.54 -17.70 21.53
CA VAL A 181 -6.17 -17.70 22.86
C VAL A 181 -7.66 -18.02 22.74
N GLY A 182 -8.38 -17.40 21.81
CA GLY A 182 -9.80 -17.66 21.57
C GLY A 182 -10.06 -19.10 21.15
N GLY A 183 -9.28 -19.63 20.21
CA GLY A 183 -9.36 -21.03 19.77
C GLY A 183 -9.06 -22.02 20.90
N PHE A 184 -8.05 -21.74 21.73
CA PHE A 184 -7.73 -22.57 22.89
C PHE A 184 -8.86 -22.58 23.92
N MET A 185 -9.44 -21.42 24.25
CA MET A 185 -10.56 -21.31 25.18
C MET A 185 -11.80 -22.05 24.68
N ILE A 186 -12.11 -21.93 23.39
CA ILE A 186 -13.21 -22.65 22.75
C ILE A 186 -12.94 -24.16 22.80
N PHE A 187 -11.73 -24.61 22.46
CA PHE A 187 -11.35 -26.01 22.54
C PHE A 187 -11.47 -26.58 23.95
N CYS A 188 -11.02 -25.85 24.97
CA CYS A 188 -11.18 -26.23 26.37
C CYS A 188 -12.66 -26.35 26.77
N VAL A 189 -13.51 -25.40 26.36
CA VAL A 189 -14.96 -25.47 26.62
C VAL A 189 -15.60 -26.65 25.91
N PHE A 190 -15.22 -26.95 24.67
CA PHE A 190 -15.70 -28.13 23.95
C PHE A 190 -15.23 -29.44 24.58
N ALA A 191 -13.97 -29.52 25.00
CA ALA A 191 -13.41 -30.66 25.71
C ALA A 191 -14.12 -30.88 27.04
N VAL A 192 -14.31 -29.82 27.85
CA VAL A 192 -15.06 -29.89 29.12
C VAL A 192 -16.52 -30.28 28.89
N ARG A 193 -17.20 -29.69 27.90
CA ARG A 193 -18.58 -30.09 27.55
C ARG A 193 -18.66 -31.54 27.09
N ARG A 194 -17.65 -32.03 26.35
CA ARG A 194 -17.59 -33.43 25.91
C ARG A 194 -17.30 -34.35 27.09
N CYS A 195 -16.43 -33.97 28.03
CA CYS A 195 -16.19 -34.69 29.28
C CYS A 195 -17.43 -34.72 30.18
N ILE A 196 -18.18 -33.61 30.31
CA ILE A 196 -19.43 -33.58 31.09
C ILE A 196 -20.51 -34.46 30.43
N ARG A 197 -20.62 -34.45 29.10
CA ARG A 197 -21.54 -35.35 28.39
C ARG A 197 -21.15 -36.82 28.54
N LEU A 198 -19.86 -37.13 28.59
CA LEU A 198 -19.35 -38.49 28.85
C LEU A 198 -19.47 -38.89 30.34
N ALA A 199 -19.40 -37.93 31.25
CA ALA A 199 -19.53 -38.12 32.70
C ALA A 199 -20.99 -38.13 33.20
N SER A 200 -21.96 -37.88 32.33
CA SER A 200 -23.38 -37.98 32.66
C SER A 200 -23.95 -39.33 32.22
N PRO A 201 -23.66 -40.39 32.99
CA PRO A 201 -24.77 -41.18 33.53
C PRO A 201 -24.55 -41.58 35.00
N ARG A 202 -25.24 -40.90 35.93
CA ARG A 202 -26.04 -41.46 37.05
C ARG A 202 -26.31 -40.39 38.13
N ALA A 203 -27.33 -39.57 37.88
CA ALA A 203 -28.20 -39.14 38.97
C ALA A 203 -29.21 -40.27 39.22
N SER A 204 -28.83 -41.29 40.00
CA SER A 204 -29.76 -42.20 40.68
C SER A 204 -28.94 -43.15 41.56
N GLY A 205 -28.80 -42.80 42.84
CA GLY A 205 -28.07 -43.60 43.80
C GLY A 205 -28.00 -43.03 45.21
N SER A 206 -28.90 -42.09 45.57
CA SER A 206 -29.04 -41.57 46.94
C SER A 206 -30.30 -42.10 47.64
N GLU A 207 -30.95 -43.13 47.10
CA GLU A 207 -32.14 -43.76 47.69
C GLU A 207 -31.88 -45.19 48.20
N SER A 208 -30.71 -45.76 47.90
CA SER A 208 -30.36 -47.14 48.26
C SER A 208 -29.70 -47.26 49.63
N VAL A 209 -29.11 -46.18 50.15
CA VAL A 209 -28.42 -46.17 51.46
C VAL A 209 -29.42 -46.04 52.60
N HIS A 210 -30.51 -45.30 52.41
CA HIS A 210 -31.54 -45.13 53.44
C HIS A 210 -32.48 -46.35 53.58
N ARG A 211 -32.58 -47.19 52.54
CA ARG A 211 -33.39 -48.44 52.56
C ARG A 211 -32.58 -49.66 53.05
N ALA A 212 -31.25 -49.57 53.05
CA ALA A 212 -30.36 -50.62 53.57
C ALA A 212 -30.09 -50.51 55.08
N LEU A 213 -30.27 -49.33 55.67
CA LEU A 213 -30.17 -49.11 57.12
C LEU A 213 -31.45 -49.51 57.86
N SER A 214 -32.63 -49.29 57.28
CA SER A 214 -33.91 -49.72 57.87
C SER A 214 -34.20 -51.23 57.78
N ALA A 215 -33.53 -51.96 56.89
CA ALA A 215 -33.66 -53.42 56.79
C ALA A 215 -32.74 -54.19 57.75
N ARG A 216 -31.73 -53.54 58.36
CA ARG A 216 -30.82 -54.18 59.33
C ARG A 216 -31.30 -54.10 60.78
N GLU A 217 -32.24 -53.21 61.10
CA GLU A 217 -32.86 -53.13 62.43
C GLU A 217 -34.08 -54.07 62.58
N ALA A 218 -34.67 -54.56 61.49
CA ALA A 218 -35.82 -55.47 61.53
C ALA A 218 -35.46 -56.97 61.66
N HIS A 219 -34.17 -57.32 61.80
CA HIS A 219 -33.72 -58.72 61.88
C HIS A 219 -32.83 -58.98 63.12
N ARG A 220 -32.86 -58.09 64.11
CA ARG A 220 -32.11 -58.18 65.37
C ARG A 220 -33.01 -58.21 66.62
N ASP A 221 -34.23 -58.71 66.47
CA ASP A 221 -35.09 -59.19 67.57
C ASP A 221 -35.53 -60.62 67.29
#